data_AF-S4P2Y9-F1
#
_entry.id   AF-S4P2Y9-F1
#
_cell.length_a   1.000
_cell.length_b   1.000
_cell.length_c   1.000
_cell.angle_alpha   90.00
_cell.angle_beta   90.00
_cell.angle_gamma   90.00
#
_symmetry.space_group_name_H-M   'P 1'
#
loop_
_entity.id
_entity.type
_entity.pdbx_description
1 polymer ?
#
loop_
_entity_poly.entity_id
_entity_poly.type
_entity_poly.pdbx_seq_one_letter_code
_entity_poly.pdbx_strand_id
1 'polypeptide(L)' 'MYRRIVETQKGSKTNVDPEVTLQFLKSAIYYFLTDPENHQGHLNAIENILGFTDAEKKNIRKARTI' A
#
# COMPACT_ATOMS: atom_id res chain seq x y z
N MET A 1 -4.99 32.31 -11.26
CA MET A 1 -5.63 31.04 -11.68
C MET A 1 -4.76 29.78 -11.51
N TYR A 2 -3.62 29.84 -10.82
CA TYR A 2 -2.80 28.64 -10.47
C TYR A 2 -2.93 28.17 -9.01
N ARG A 3 -3.56 28.98 -8.14
CA ARG A 3 -3.68 28.67 -6.71
C ARG A 3 -4.81 27.67 -6.39
N ARG A 4 -5.83 27.59 -7.24
CA ARG A 4 -6.99 26.70 -7.04
C ARG A 4 -6.75 25.25 -7.43
N ILE A 5 -5.72 24.94 -8.22
CA ILE A 5 -5.45 23.55 -8.66
C ILE A 5 -4.74 22.77 -7.54
N VAL A 6 -3.92 23.44 -6.73
CA VAL A 6 -3.18 22.79 -5.63
C VAL A 6 -4.08 22.49 -4.43
N GLU A 7 -5.15 23.27 -4.21
CA GLU A 7 -6.09 23.06 -3.11
C GLU A 7 -7.07 21.89 -3.38
N THR A 8 -7.34 21.55 -4.64
CA THR A 8 -8.24 20.44 -5.00
C THR A 8 -7.60 19.05 -4.81
N GLN A 9 -6.28 18.96 -4.69
CA GLN A 9 -5.60 17.68 -4.43
C GLN A 9 -5.62 17.24 -2.96
N LYS A 10 -6.12 18.07 -2.03
CA LYS A 10 -6.27 17.67 -0.62
C LYS A 10 -7.59 16.97 -0.28
N GLY A 11 -8.53 16.88 -1.23
CA GLY A 11 -9.91 16.41 -0.95
C GLY A 11 -10.40 15.21 -1.75
N SER A 12 -9.70 14.79 -2.80
CA SER A 12 -10.16 13.67 -3.63
C SER A 12 -9.56 12.36 -3.13
N LYS A 13 -10.29 11.66 -2.26
CA LYS A 13 -10.20 10.20 -2.20
C LYS A 13 -10.45 9.73 -3.62
N THR A 14 -9.39 9.44 -4.38
CA THR A 14 -9.49 8.76 -5.67
C THR A 14 -10.37 7.55 -5.43
N ASN A 15 -11.56 7.54 -6.01
CA ASN A 15 -12.51 6.46 -5.93
C ASN A 15 -11.96 5.32 -6.80
N VAL A 16 -10.89 4.69 -6.30
CA VAL A 16 -10.25 3.54 -6.94
C VAL A 16 -11.27 2.42 -6.88
N ASP A 17 -11.54 1.83 -8.03
CA ASP A 17 -12.49 0.73 -8.15
C ASP A 17 -12.09 -0.42 -7.20
N PRO A 18 -13.01 -0.91 -6.33
CA PRO A 18 -12.70 -1.96 -5.37
C PRO A 18 -12.18 -3.26 -6.00
N GLU A 19 -12.67 -3.63 -7.19
CA GLU A 19 -12.20 -4.80 -7.94
C GLU A 19 -10.72 -4.63 -8.28
N VAL A 20 -10.36 -3.43 -8.75
CA VAL A 20 -8.97 -3.09 -9.10
C VAL A 20 -8.08 -3.15 -7.86
N THR A 21 -8.51 -2.59 -6.72
CA THR A 21 -7.77 -2.69 -5.46
C THR A 21 -7.58 -4.14 -5.02
N LEU A 22 -8.61 -4.99 -5.15
CA LEU A 22 -8.52 -6.41 -4.83
C LEU A 22 -7.53 -7.15 -5.75
N GLN A 23 -7.50 -6.85 -7.05
CA GLN A 23 -6.52 -7.45 -7.97
C GLN A 23 -5.09 -7.04 -7.62
N PHE A 24 -4.87 -5.78 -7.23
CA PHE A 24 -3.56 -5.32 -6.75
C PHE A 24 -3.15 -6.02 -5.45
N LEU A 25 -4.07 -6.14 -4.50
CA LEU A 25 -3.80 -6.84 -3.25
C LEU A 25 -3.48 -8.33 -3.49
N LYS A 26 -4.24 -9.00 -4.35
CA LYS A 26 -4.00 -10.40 -4.74
C LYS A 26 -2.60 -10.57 -5.34
N SER A 27 -2.23 -9.67 -6.25
CA SER A 27 -0.91 -9.70 -6.89
C SER A 27 0.22 -9.45 -5.90
N ALA A 28 0.06 -8.46 -5.01
CA ALA A 28 1.04 -8.14 -3.99
C ALA A 28 1.27 -9.32 -3.02
N ILE A 29 0.20 -10.01 -2.61
CA ILE A 29 0.29 -11.22 -1.78
C ILE A 29 0.97 -12.36 -2.54
N TYR A 30 0.59 -12.59 -3.80
CA TYR A 30 1.20 -13.65 -4.62
C TYR A 30 2.72 -13.46 -4.69
N TYR A 31 3.19 -12.29 -5.11
CA TYR A 31 4.62 -12.04 -5.23
C TYR A 31 5.34 -11.93 -3.89
N PHE A 32 4.67 -11.46 -2.83
CA PHE A 32 5.24 -11.53 -1.48
C PHE A 32 5.60 -12.96 -1.07
N LEU A 33 4.79 -13.95 -1.47
CA LEU A 33 5.02 -15.36 -1.16
C LEU A 33 5.98 -16.05 -2.14
N THR A 34 5.98 -15.66 -3.41
CA THR A 34 6.71 -16.37 -4.48
C THR A 34 8.01 -15.72 -4.93
N ASP A 35 8.23 -14.43 -4.63
CA ASP A 35 9.41 -13.65 -5.03
C ASP A 35 10.22 -13.22 -3.78
N PRO A 36 11.10 -14.09 -3.27
CA PRO A 36 11.88 -13.82 -2.06
C PRO A 36 12.92 -12.69 -2.25
N GLU A 37 13.36 -12.42 -3.48
CA GLU A 37 14.37 -11.38 -3.75
C GLU A 37 13.79 -9.97 -3.54
N ASN A 38 12.50 -9.78 -3.83
CA ASN A 38 11.82 -8.49 -3.66
C ASN A 38 10.71 -8.50 -2.60
N HIS A 39 10.80 -9.42 -1.64
CA HIS A 39 9.81 -9.64 -0.60
C HIS A 39 9.48 -8.36 0.21
N GLN A 40 10.47 -7.48 0.43
CA GLN A 40 10.24 -6.20 1.13
C GLN A 40 9.43 -5.20 0.30
N GLY A 41 9.62 -5.17 -1.03
CA GLY A 41 8.85 -4.32 -1.93
C GLY A 41 7.38 -4.71 -1.95
N HIS A 42 7.11 -6.02 -2.03
CA HIS A 42 5.75 -6.56 -1.99
C HIS A 42 5.06 -6.33 -0.64
N LEU A 43 5.80 -6.46 0.48
CA LEU A 43 5.27 -6.09 1.79
C LEU A 43 4.84 -4.63 1.86
N ASN A 44 5.69 -3.72 1.38
CA ASN A 44 5.36 -2.28 1.37
C ASN A 44 4.10 -2.01 0.53
N ALA A 45 3.91 -2.73 -0.58
CA ALA A 45 2.70 -2.60 -1.40
C ALA A 45 1.44 -3.05 -0.63
N ILE A 46 1.50 -4.18 0.08
CA ILE A 46 0.41 -4.68 0.93
C ILE A 46 0.07 -3.64 2.02
N GLU A 47 1.08 -3.15 2.74
CA GLU A 47 0.93 -2.13 3.78
C GLU A 47 0.25 -0.86 3.26
N ASN A 48 0.58 -0.43 2.04
CA ASN A 48 0.01 0.76 1.41
C ASN A 48 -1.42 0.54 0.91
N ILE A 49 -1.71 -0.61 0.30
CA ILE A 49 -3.05 -0.94 -0.22
C ILE A 49 -4.05 -1.06 0.94
N LEU A 50 -3.65 -1.70 2.04
CA LEU A 50 -4.50 -1.88 3.22
C LEU A 50 -4.51 -0.69 4.17
N GLY A 51 -3.70 0.34 3.91
CA GLY A 51 -3.67 1.56 4.71
C GLY A 51 -3.13 1.36 6.12
N PHE A 52 -2.11 0.51 6.29
CA PHE A 52 -1.51 0.24 7.59
C PHE A 52 -0.89 1.52 8.18
N THR A 53 -1.12 1.73 9.47
CA THR A 53 -0.54 2.80 10.26
C THR A 53 0.94 2.55 10.53
N ASP A 54 1.70 3.60 10.85
CA ASP A 54 3.12 3.47 11.20
C ASP A 54 3.36 2.54 12.40
N ALA A 55 2.41 2.49 13.34
CA ALA A 55 2.45 1.59 14.48
C ALA A 55 2.34 0.12 14.05
N GLU A 56 1.42 -0.20 13.14
CA GLU A 56 1.25 -1.55 12.58
C GLU A 56 2.48 -1.96 11.77
N LYS A 57 2.99 -1.09 10.88
CA LYS A 57 4.23 -1.32 10.12
C LYS A 57 5.41 -1.61 11.04
N LYS A 58 5.54 -0.87 12.15
CA LYS A 58 6.59 -1.10 13.16
C LYS A 58 6.45 -2.47 13.82
N ASN A 59 5.23 -2.90 14.16
CA ASN A 59 4.99 -4.21 14.76
C ASN A 59 5.30 -5.36 13.79
N ILE A 60 4.96 -5.21 12.50
CA ILE A 60 5.27 -6.19 11.45
C ILE A 60 6.78 -6.34 11.27
N ARG A 61 7.52 -5.21 11.20
CA ARG A 61 8.98 -5.23 11.09
C ARG A 61 9.64 -5.94 12.27
N LYS A 62 9.14 -5.71 13.49
CA LYS A 62 9.61 -6.42 14.69
C LYS A 62 9.38 -7.92 14.56
N ALA A 63 8.16 -8.34 14.19
CA ALA A 63 7.81 -9.75 14.06
C ALA A 63 8.65 -10.50 13.01
N ARG A 64 9.11 -9.82 11.96
CA ARG A 64 9.95 -10.39 10.89
C ARG A 64 11.45 -10.46 11.21
N THR A 65 11.89 -9.82 12.30
CA THR A 65 13.31 -9.83 12.71
C THR A 65 13.61 -10.92 13.76
N ILE A 66 12.58 -11.67 14.17
CA ILE A 66 12.66 -12.82 15.07
C ILE A 66 12.79 -14.08 14.20
#